data_AF-A0A183GWF9-F1
#
_entry.id   AF-A0A183GWF9-F1
#
_cell.length_a   1.000
_cell.length_b   1.000
_cell.length_c   1.000
_cell.angle_alpha   90.00
_cell.angle_beta   90.00
_cell.angle_gamma   90.00
#
_symmetry.space_group_name_H-M   'P 1'
#
loop_
_entity.id
_entity.type
_entity.pdbx_description
1 polymer ?
#
loop_
_entity_poly.entity_id
_entity_poly.type
_entity_poly.pdbx_seq_one_letter_code
_entity_poly.pdbx_strand_id
1 'polypeptide(L)'
;LLSCLECKVAAEEGINALIADRNKQSAAVQEFACHKLLPSNFTDGCDDFLTLYLPTVLYMTWEQFTPEGLCTKMKSCDSVSCECPDIKNVQCCNLGCIPSRCCVRSNGVGGVKA
;
A
#
# COMPACT_ATOMS: atom_id res chain seq x y z
N LEU A 1 9.49 -17.18 7.71
CA LEU A 1 8.65 -16.05 7.25
C LEU A 1 9.39 -14.76 7.56
N LEU A 2 9.28 -13.75 6.71
CA LEU A 2 9.76 -12.39 7.00
C LEU A 2 9.04 -11.83 8.24
N SER A 3 9.79 -11.20 9.14
CA SER A 3 9.19 -10.43 10.24
C SER A 3 8.39 -9.23 9.71
N CYS A 4 7.48 -8.69 10.52
CA CYS A 4 6.67 -7.53 10.13
C CYS A 4 7.55 -6.33 9.72
N LEU A 5 8.66 -6.09 10.45
CA LEU A 5 9.59 -5.01 10.15
C LEU A 5 10.30 -5.23 8.80
N GLU A 6 10.88 -6.40 8.59
CA GLU A 6 11.58 -6.72 7.35
C GLU A 6 10.65 -6.64 6.14
N CYS A 7 9.40 -7.12 6.29
CA CYS A 7 8.41 -6.98 5.23
C CYS A 7 8.13 -5.51 4.91
N LYS A 8 7.95 -4.65 5.91
CA LYS A 8 7.64 -3.23 5.70
C LYS A 8 8.76 -2.51 4.97
N VAL A 9 10.01 -2.76 5.35
CA VAL A 9 11.19 -2.19 4.68
C VAL A 9 11.24 -2.67 3.23
N ALA A 10 11.12 -3.98 3.00
CA ALA A 10 11.14 -4.53 1.65
C ALA A 10 9.97 -4.01 0.79
N ALA A 11 8.78 -3.83 1.38
CA ALA A 11 7.62 -3.29 0.72
C ALA A 11 7.82 -1.82 0.33
N GLU A 12 8.34 -0.99 1.23
CA GLU A 12 8.61 0.42 0.97
C GLU A 12 9.64 0.58 -0.15
N GLU A 13 10.77 -0.12 -0.06
CA GLU A 13 11.80 -0.09 -1.09
C GLU A 13 11.28 -0.63 -2.43
N GLY A 14 10.53 -1.73 -2.40
CA GLY A 14 9.93 -2.33 -3.59
C GLY A 14 8.94 -1.40 -4.29
N ILE A 15 8.03 -0.78 -3.54
CA ILE A 15 7.05 0.18 -4.08
C ILE A 15 7.76 1.38 -4.68
N ASN A 16 8.74 1.96 -3.97
CA ASN A 16 9.51 3.10 -4.45
C ASN A 16 10.29 2.76 -5.73
N ALA A 17 10.90 1.59 -5.80
CA ALA A 17 11.60 1.12 -6.99
C ALA A 17 10.64 0.95 -8.18
N LEU A 18 9.45 0.38 -7.96
CA LEU A 18 8.44 0.21 -8.99
C LEU A 18 7.91 1.56 -9.51
N ILE A 19 7.75 2.55 -8.64
CA ILE A 19 7.37 3.92 -9.03
C ILE A 19 8.48 4.59 -9.85
N ALA A 20 9.73 4.45 -9.43
CA ALA A 20 10.88 5.00 -10.13
C ALA A 20 11.02 4.39 -11.55
N ASP A 21 10.84 3.08 -11.66
CA ASP A 21 10.98 2.32 -12.92
C ASP A 21 9.71 2.27 -13.78
N ARG A 22 8.66 3.05 -13.47
CA ARG A 22 7.38 3.01 -14.20
C ARG A 22 7.51 3.18 -15.72
N ASN A 23 8.44 4.00 -16.19
CA ASN A 23 8.69 4.19 -17.63
C ASN A 23 9.27 2.92 -18.28
N LYS A 24 10.17 2.24 -17.56
CA LYS A 24 10.77 0.98 -18.01
C LYS A 24 9.73 -0.15 -18.02
N GLN A 25 8.87 -0.22 -16.99
CA GLN A 25 7.74 -1.14 -16.97
C GLN A 25 6.78 -0.86 -18.13
N SER A 26 6.46 0.41 -18.38
CA SER A 26 5.63 0.83 -19.51
C SER A 26 6.20 0.37 -20.84
N ALA A 27 7.51 0.55 -21.07
CA ALA A 27 8.17 0.12 -22.30
C ALA A 27 8.11 -1.41 -22.50
N ALA A 28 8.27 -2.20 -21.43
CA ALA A 28 8.14 -3.66 -21.51
C ALA A 28 6.71 -4.11 -21.88
N VAL A 29 5.69 -3.44 -21.32
CA VAL A 29 4.28 -3.69 -21.67
C VAL A 29 3.99 -3.25 -23.10
N GLN A 30 4.54 -2.13 -23.56
CA GLN A 30 4.39 -1.64 -24.93
C GLN A 30 4.96 -2.64 -25.94
N GLU A 31 6.17 -3.15 -25.72
CA GLU A 31 6.77 -4.17 -26.59
C GLU A 31 5.84 -5.38 -26.75
N PHE A 32 5.28 -5.87 -25.64
CA PHE A 32 4.36 -7.00 -25.68
C PHE A 32 3.01 -6.66 -26.33
N ALA A 33 2.35 -5.60 -25.86
CA ALA A 33 0.99 -5.26 -26.28
C ALA A 33 0.94 -4.74 -27.72
N CYS A 34 1.82 -3.81 -28.09
CA CYS A 34 1.78 -3.14 -29.39
C CYS A 34 2.45 -3.94 -30.50
N HIS A 35 3.50 -4.70 -30.19
CA HIS A 35 4.30 -5.39 -31.21
C HIS A 35 4.17 -6.92 -31.22
N LYS A 36 3.63 -7.56 -30.16
CA LYS A 36 3.38 -9.01 -30.15
C LYS A 36 1.90 -9.40 -30.20
N LEU A 37 1.02 -8.58 -29.64
CA LEU A 37 -0.40 -8.92 -29.51
C LEU A 37 -1.27 -8.26 -30.59
N LEU A 38 -1.04 -6.99 -30.90
CA LEU A 38 -1.86 -6.26 -31.87
C LEU A 38 -1.41 -6.48 -33.32
N PRO A 39 -2.35 -6.45 -34.29
CA PRO A 39 -2.01 -6.38 -35.71
C PRO A 39 -1.21 -5.12 -36.03
N SER A 40 -0.35 -5.20 -37.05
CA SER A 40 0.61 -4.14 -37.41
C SER A 40 -0.03 -2.79 -37.74
N ASN A 41 -1.29 -2.76 -38.16
CA ASN A 41 -1.98 -1.50 -38.47
C ASN A 41 -2.39 -0.69 -37.22
N PHE A 42 -2.17 -1.21 -36.01
CA PHE A 42 -2.44 -0.52 -34.75
C PHE A 42 -1.18 -0.13 -33.97
N THR A 43 0.00 -0.56 -34.44
CA THR A 43 1.26 -0.43 -33.68
C THR A 43 1.57 1.03 -33.31
N ASP A 44 1.61 1.94 -34.29
CA ASP A 44 1.96 3.34 -34.04
C ASP A 44 1.01 4.01 -33.04
N GLY A 45 -0.30 3.84 -33.22
CA GLY A 45 -1.29 4.41 -32.30
C GLY A 45 -1.26 3.77 -30.90
N CYS A 46 -0.89 2.50 -30.81
CA CYS A 46 -0.69 1.81 -29.54
C CYS A 46 0.56 2.34 -28.82
N ASP A 47 1.65 2.54 -29.55
CA ASP A 47 2.90 3.08 -29.02
C ASP A 47 2.70 4.48 -28.43
N ASP A 48 2.01 5.35 -29.17
CA ASP A 48 1.64 6.70 -28.70
C ASP A 48 0.77 6.63 -27.44
N PHE A 49 -0.25 5.76 -27.46
CA PHE A 49 -1.19 5.63 -26.34
C PHE A 49 -0.48 5.14 -25.06
N LEU A 50 0.31 4.08 -25.14
CA LEU A 50 1.01 3.53 -23.97
C LEU A 50 2.13 4.44 -23.50
N THR A 51 2.86 5.10 -24.40
CA THR A 51 3.87 6.11 -24.02
C THR A 51 3.25 7.24 -23.19
N LEU A 52 2.05 7.70 -23.58
CA LEU A 52 1.41 8.85 -22.94
C LEU A 52 0.74 8.50 -21.61
N TYR A 53 0.07 7.35 -21.52
CA TYR A 53 -0.84 7.07 -20.40
C TYR A 53 -0.32 6.01 -19.44
N LEU A 54 0.38 4.99 -19.92
CA LEU A 54 0.71 3.83 -19.09
C LEU A 54 1.68 4.15 -17.92
N PRO A 55 2.71 5.01 -18.06
CA PRO A 55 3.54 5.39 -16.92
C PRO A 55 2.73 5.99 -15.76
N THR A 56 1.74 6.82 -16.09
CA THR A 56 0.86 7.45 -15.09
C THR A 56 -0.06 6.43 -14.44
N VAL A 57 -0.62 5.49 -15.21
CA VAL A 57 -1.42 4.39 -14.67
C VAL A 57 -0.59 3.53 -13.70
N LEU A 58 0.65 3.22 -14.05
CA LEU A 58 1.55 2.48 -13.17
C LEU A 58 1.87 3.24 -11.88
N TYR A 59 2.16 4.54 -11.98
CA TYR A 59 2.34 5.40 -10.80
C TYR A 59 1.13 5.33 -9.86
N MET A 60 -0.07 5.60 -10.38
CA MET A 60 -1.31 5.55 -9.61
C MET A 60 -1.61 4.16 -9.05
N THR A 61 -1.16 3.11 -9.73
CA THR A 61 -1.33 1.72 -9.27
C THR A 61 -0.45 1.45 -8.04
N TRP A 62 0.82 1.84 -8.11
CA TRP A 62 1.77 1.58 -7.03
C TRP A 62 1.52 2.45 -5.78
N GLU A 63 1.06 3.68 -5.97
CA GLU A 63 0.66 4.60 -4.88
C GLU A 63 -0.52 4.08 -4.02
N GLN A 64 -1.31 3.13 -4.52
CA GLN A 64 -2.39 2.53 -3.72
C GLN A 64 -1.89 1.56 -2.65
N PHE A 65 -0.63 1.14 -2.71
CA PHE A 65 -0.05 0.21 -1.75
C PHE A 65 0.60 0.97 -0.59
N THR A 66 0.42 0.45 0.62
CA THR A 66 1.16 0.88 1.81
C THR A 66 1.94 -0.32 2.37
N PRO A 67 3.13 -0.11 2.95
CA PRO A 67 3.89 -1.18 3.58
C PRO A 67 3.09 -1.95 4.64
N GLU A 68 2.29 -1.26 5.46
CA GLU A 68 1.40 -1.88 6.45
C GLU A 68 0.37 -2.81 5.79
N GLY A 69 -0.35 -2.29 4.78
CA GLY A 69 -1.42 -3.02 4.11
C GLY A 69 -0.90 -4.25 3.37
N LEU A 70 0.22 -4.08 2.65
CA LEU A 70 0.86 -5.18 1.92
C LEU A 70 1.33 -6.28 2.89
N CYS A 71 2.02 -5.91 3.97
CA CYS A 71 2.56 -6.87 4.92
C CYS A 71 1.49 -7.54 5.80
N THR A 72 0.37 -6.85 6.05
CA THR A 72 -0.82 -7.44 6.65
C THR A 72 -1.44 -8.49 5.73
N LYS A 73 -1.55 -8.19 4.43
CA LYS A 73 -2.09 -9.13 3.43
C LYS A 73 -1.20 -10.36 3.27
N MET A 74 0.12 -10.16 3.33
CA MET A 74 1.13 -11.21 3.30
C MET A 74 1.26 -11.98 4.63
N LYS A 75 0.48 -11.63 5.66
CA LYS A 75 0.50 -12.24 7.00
C LYS A 75 1.84 -12.14 7.73
N SER A 76 2.70 -11.22 7.31
CA SER A 76 3.94 -10.85 8.03
C SER A 76 3.67 -9.87 9.16
N CYS A 77 2.60 -9.07 9.05
CA CYS A 77 2.08 -8.23 10.12
C CYS A 77 0.68 -8.71 10.52
N ASP A 78 0.33 -8.57 11.79
CA ASP A 78 -1.01 -8.83 12.26
C ASP A 78 -1.98 -7.81 11.66
N SER A 79 -3.17 -8.27 11.26
CA SER A 79 -4.25 -7.35 10.97
C SER A 79 -4.62 -6.63 12.26
N VAL A 80 -4.67 -5.31 12.23
CA VAL A 80 -5.25 -4.54 13.34
C VAL A 80 -6.74 -4.91 13.45
N SER A 81 -7.05 -5.94 14.23
CA SER A 81 -8.40 -6.14 14.74
C SER A 81 -8.54 -5.20 15.93
N CYS A 82 -9.39 -4.18 15.80
CA CYS A 82 -9.90 -3.52 16.99
C CYS A 82 -10.89 -4.47 17.65
N GLU A 83 -10.36 -5.44 18.39
CA GLU A 83 -11.15 -6.19 19.33
C GLU A 83 -11.47 -5.24 20.48
N CYS A 84 -12.68 -4.67 20.47
CA CYS A 84 -13.26 -4.14 21.69
C CYS A 84 -13.50 -5.39 22.58
N PRO A 85 -12.75 -5.60 23.69
CA PRO A 85 -13.10 -6.65 24.61
C PRO A 85 -14.56 -6.44 25.06
N ASP A 86 -15.31 -7.52 25.19
CA ASP A 86 -16.74 -7.55 25.58
C ASP A 86 -16.91 -7.12 27.05
N ILE A 87 -16.51 -5.89 27.35
CA ILE A 87 -16.66 -5.25 28.64
C ILE A 87 -18.00 -4.55 28.59
N LYS A 88 -18.99 -5.10 29.30
CA LYS A 88 -20.27 -4.42 29.52
C LYS A 88 -19.98 -3.01 30.06
N ASN A 89 -20.22 -1.99 29.23
CA ASN A 89 -19.95 -0.55 29.44
C ASN A 89 -18.59 0.03 29.01
N VAL A 90 -17.94 -0.48 27.96
CA VAL A 90 -16.92 0.31 27.23
C VAL A 90 -17.54 0.97 26.01
N GLN A 91 -17.61 2.30 26.02
CA GLN A 91 -17.99 3.09 24.86
C GLN A 91 -16.76 3.23 23.96
N CYS A 92 -16.62 2.33 22.98
CA CYS A 92 -15.59 2.45 21.95
C CYS A 92 -15.83 3.75 21.18
N CYS A 93 -14.83 4.65 21.14
CA CYS A 93 -14.95 5.95 20.48
C CYS A 93 -15.23 5.76 18.97
N ASN A 94 -16.27 6.42 18.48
CA ASN A 94 -16.64 6.55 17.06
C ASN A 94 -15.58 7.29 16.19
N LEU A 95 -14.32 7.41 16.63
CA LEU A 95 -13.27 8.21 15.97
C LEU A 95 -12.11 7.38 15.39
N GLY A 96 -12.21 6.05 15.36
CA GLY A 96 -11.18 5.20 14.76
C GLY A 96 -10.00 4.91 15.68
N CYS A 97 -9.30 3.81 15.39
CA CYS A 97 -8.21 3.28 16.21
C CYS A 97 -6.88 3.92 15.80
N ILE A 98 -6.20 4.60 16.75
CA ILE A 98 -4.82 5.06 16.57
C ILE A 98 -3.89 4.03 17.23
N PRO A 99 -2.91 3.45 16.50
CA PRO A 99 -2.13 2.29 16.93
C PRO A 99 -1.13 2.54 18.08
N SER A 100 -1.13 3.72 18.70
CA SER A 100 -0.16 4.09 19.73
C SER A 100 -0.77 4.49 21.08
N ARG A 101 -2.11 4.50 21.22
CA ARG A 101 -2.76 4.77 22.51
C ARG A 101 -3.95 3.84 22.70
N CYS A 102 -3.72 2.73 23.41
CA CYS A 102 -4.80 2.12 24.17
C CYS A 102 -5.52 3.24 24.94
N CYS A 103 -6.85 3.27 24.88
CA CYS A 103 -7.64 4.16 25.72
C CYS A 103 -7.38 3.82 27.19
N VAL A 104 -6.41 4.48 27.83
CA VAL A 104 -6.28 4.44 29.28
C VAL A 104 -7.26 5.46 29.81
N ARG A 105 -8.28 4.95 30.50
CA ARG A 105 -9.27 5.72 31.26
C ARG A 105 -8.51 6.66 32.22
N SER A 106 -8.47 7.96 31.92
CA SER A 106 -7.98 8.95 32.87
C SER A 106 -9.01 9.09 33.98
N ASN A 107 -8.90 8.26 35.01
CA ASN A 107 -9.36 8.70 36.33
C ASN A 107 -8.29 9.66 36.82
N GLY A 108 -8.59 10.95 36.78
CA GLY A 108 -7.68 11.96 37.31
C GLY A 108 -7.34 11.64 38.75
N VAL A 109 -6.09 11.23 39.00
CA VAL A 109 -5.21 11.69 40.07
C VAL A 109 -3.77 11.46 39.60
N GLY A 110 -2.96 12.52 39.58
CA GLY A 110 -1.49 12.43 39.57
C GLY A 110 -0.86 12.21 38.20
N GLY A 111 -0.30 13.28 37.62
CA GLY A 111 0.47 13.20 36.39
C GLY A 111 1.85 12.58 36.57
N VAL A 112 2.56 12.32 35.47
CA VAL A 112 4.02 12.20 35.44
C VAL A 112 4.54 12.76 34.11
N LYS A 113 5.60 13.55 34.24
CA LYS A 113 6.50 14.06 33.20
C LYS A 113 7.34 12.95 32.56
N ALA A 114 7.81 13.27 31.35
CA ALA A 114 8.87 12.63 30.56
C ALA A 114 8.48 11.26 29.98
#